data_AF-A0A3N5CUZ1-F1
#
_entry.id   AF-A0A3N5CUZ1-F1
#
_cell.length_a   1.000
_cell.length_b   1.000
_cell.length_c   1.000
_cell.angle_alpha   90.00
_cell.angle_beta   90.00
_cell.angle_gamma   90.00
#
_symmetry.space_group_name_H-M   'P 1'
#
loop_
_entity.id
_entity.type
_entity.pdbx_description
1 polymer ?
#
loop_
_entity_poly.entity_id
_entity_poly.type
_entity_poly.pdbx_seq_one_letter_code
_entity_poly.pdbx_strand_id
1 'polypeptide(L)'
;MKLKAIFYVAVTVGVAAYVYQTYVGPDQIAAAQSRVAAELKDPSSAQFRNVEQVGDRVCGEVNARNSFGGYAGFQQFYVKGDEVLLATTGNDPDAMLQRARVSSRCIEHLMPDADPEATAALAN
;
A
#
# COMPACT_ATOMS: atom_id res chain seq x y z
N MET A 1 27.81 32.70 -30.52
CA MET A 1 27.69 32.59 -29.05
C MET A 1 26.32 32.08 -28.57
N LYS A 2 25.19 32.48 -29.18
CA LYS A 2 23.84 32.07 -28.74
C LYS A 2 23.51 30.56 -28.92
N LEU A 3 24.10 29.89 -29.91
CA LEU A 3 23.82 28.48 -30.20
C LEU A 3 24.30 27.51 -29.09
N LYS A 4 25.45 27.79 -28.46
CA LYS A 4 25.95 27.00 -27.33
C LYS A 4 25.05 27.13 -26.10
N ALA A 5 24.48 28.31 -25.88
CA ALA A 5 23.53 28.55 -24.78
C ALA A 5 22.21 27.79 -25.00
N ILE A 6 21.70 27.75 -26.23
CA ILE A 6 20.47 27.00 -26.57
C ILE A 6 20.67 25.50 -26.35
N PHE A 7 21.80 24.94 -26.81
CA PHE A 7 22.14 23.54 -26.55
C PHE A 7 22.27 23.24 -25.06
N TYR A 8 22.95 24.10 -24.30
CA TYR A 8 23.14 23.90 -22.86
C TYR A 8 21.81 23.88 -22.10
N VAL A 9 20.90 24.81 -22.43
CA VAL A 9 19.56 24.88 -21.82
C VAL A 9 18.73 23.66 -22.21
N ALA A 10 18.76 23.23 -23.47
CA ALA A 10 18.02 22.04 -23.90
C ALA A 10 18.50 20.77 -23.20
N VAL A 11 19.82 20.61 -23.02
CA VAL A 11 20.41 19.48 -22.32
C VAL A 11 20.03 19.50 -20.84
N THR A 12 20.13 20.64 -20.15
CA THR A 12 19.81 20.70 -18.72
C THR A 12 18.33 20.50 -18.44
N VAL A 13 17.44 21.04 -19.28
CA VAL A 13 15.99 20.80 -19.18
C VAL A 13 15.67 19.33 -19.47
N GLY A 14 16.29 18.73 -20.49
CA GLY A 14 16.12 17.31 -20.82
C GLY A 14 16.56 16.38 -19.70
N VAL A 15 17.73 16.63 -19.11
CA VAL A 15 18.23 15.87 -17.95
C VAL A 15 17.33 16.08 -16.73
N ALA A 16 16.93 17.32 -16.44
CA ALA A 16 16.04 17.60 -15.31
C ALA A 16 14.69 16.89 -15.47
N ALA A 17 14.09 16.88 -16.67
CA ALA A 17 12.84 16.18 -16.95
C ALA A 17 12.99 14.65 -16.82
N TYR A 18 14.08 14.08 -17.34
CA TYR A 18 14.38 12.66 -17.19
C TYR A 18 14.55 12.27 -15.71
N VAL A 19 15.30 13.06 -14.95
CA VAL A 19 15.44 12.90 -13.50
C VAL A 19 14.07 13.02 -12.83
N TYR A 20 13.26 14.02 -13.18
CA TYR A 20 11.92 14.22 -12.61
C TYR A 20 11.02 13.00 -12.78
N GLN A 21 11.01 12.40 -13.98
CA GLN A 21 10.24 11.18 -14.26
C GLN A 21 10.70 9.99 -13.41
N THR A 22 11.99 9.91 -13.07
CA THR A 22 12.51 8.84 -12.17
C THR A 22 12.30 9.12 -10.69
N TYR A 23 12.02 10.38 -10.30
CA TYR A 23 11.82 10.80 -8.92
C TYR A 23 10.36 10.74 -8.48
N VAL A 24 9.43 11.08 -9.37
CA VAL A 24 8.00 10.97 -9.10
C VAL A 24 7.58 9.55 -9.43
N GLY A 25 7.77 8.63 -8.50
CA GLY A 25 7.16 7.30 -8.58
C GLY A 25 5.64 7.41 -8.70
N PRO A 26 4.95 6.39 -9.26
CA PRO A 26 3.50 6.36 -9.25
C PRO A 26 2.99 6.52 -7.82
N ASP A 27 1.86 7.19 -7.65
CA ASP A 27 1.14 7.21 -6.38
C ASP A 27 0.86 5.75 -5.99
N GLN A 28 1.69 5.22 -5.10
CA GLN A 28 1.66 3.82 -4.70
C GLN A 28 0.33 3.49 -4.03
N ILE A 29 -0.29 4.47 -3.36
CA ILE A 29 -1.60 4.34 -2.76
C ILE A 29 -2.66 4.19 -3.85
N ALA A 30 -2.67 5.08 -4.85
CA ALA A 30 -3.63 4.97 -5.96
C ALA A 30 -3.47 3.66 -6.74
N ALA A 31 -2.24 3.24 -7.02
CA ALA A 31 -1.95 1.97 -7.67
C ALA A 31 -2.41 0.77 -6.83
N ALA A 32 -2.16 0.80 -5.51
CA ALA A 32 -2.62 -0.23 -4.60
C ALA A 32 -4.14 -0.29 -4.50
N GLN A 33 -4.83 0.84 -4.38
CA GLN A 33 -6.28 0.92 -4.35
C GLN A 33 -6.90 0.37 -5.64
N SER A 34 -6.31 0.70 -6.79
CA SER A 34 -6.78 0.16 -8.08
C SER A 34 -6.68 -1.36 -8.14
N ARG A 35 -5.56 -1.94 -7.69
CA ARG A 35 -5.37 -3.39 -7.64
C ARG A 35 -6.32 -4.06 -6.65
N VAL A 36 -6.48 -3.48 -5.47
CA VAL A 36 -7.42 -3.99 -4.46
C VAL A 36 -8.85 -3.94 -4.98
N ALA A 37 -9.26 -2.85 -5.64
CA ALA A 37 -10.60 -2.73 -6.21
C ALA A 37 -10.87 -3.81 -7.27
N ALA A 38 -9.87 -4.19 -8.07
CA ALA A 38 -9.99 -5.24 -9.08
C ALA A 38 -10.29 -6.64 -8.49
N GLU A 39 -9.90 -6.89 -7.23
CA GLU A 39 -10.17 -8.15 -6.52
C GLU A 39 -11.59 -8.21 -5.91
N LEU A 40 -12.31 -7.07 -5.88
CA LEU A 40 -13.65 -6.97 -5.29
C LEU A 40 -14.74 -7.39 -6.28
N LYS A 41 -15.92 -7.74 -5.75
CA LYS A 41 -17.07 -8.18 -6.56
C LYS A 41 -17.68 -7.02 -7.36
N ASP A 42 -17.68 -5.82 -6.79
CA ASP A 42 -18.03 -4.57 -7.46
C ASP A 42 -16.87 -3.57 -7.29
N PRO A 43 -15.91 -3.53 -8.23
CA PRO A 43 -14.75 -2.64 -8.16
C PRO A 43 -15.13 -1.16 -8.08
N SER A 44 -16.22 -0.76 -8.73
CA SER A 44 -16.68 0.64 -8.76
C SER A 44 -17.26 1.12 -7.43
N SER A 45 -17.62 0.19 -6.55
CA SER A 45 -18.16 0.47 -5.21
C SER A 45 -17.11 0.57 -4.12
N ALA A 46 -15.84 0.36 -4.47
CA ALA A 46 -14.74 0.30 -3.51
C ALA A 46 -14.65 1.61 -2.70
N GLN A 47 -14.70 1.45 -1.38
CA GLN A 47 -14.51 2.51 -0.41
C GLN A 47 -13.27 2.19 0.39
N PHE A 48 -12.31 3.09 0.38
CA PHE A 48 -11.04 2.94 1.07
C PHE A 48 -10.98 3.86 2.29
N ARG A 49 -10.38 3.40 3.37
CA ARG A 49 -10.06 4.21 4.55
C ARG A 49 -8.78 3.72 5.20
N ASN A 50 -8.19 4.57 6.04
CA ASN A 50 -6.96 4.25 6.80
C ASN A 50 -5.86 3.70 5.90
N VAL A 51 -5.70 4.29 4.71
CA VAL A 51 -4.72 3.83 3.71
C VAL A 51 -3.41 4.56 3.91
N GLU A 52 -2.36 3.79 4.14
CA GLU A 52 -1.02 4.28 4.41
C GLU A 52 0.01 3.55 3.55
N GLN A 53 1.02 4.28 3.14
CA GLN A 53 2.20 3.72 2.50
C GLN A 53 3.33 3.59 3.53
N VAL A 54 3.85 2.38 3.70
CA VAL A 54 5.02 2.10 4.53
C VAL A 54 6.11 1.46 3.68
N GLY A 55 7.09 2.27 3.28
CA GLY A 55 8.16 1.85 2.37
C GLY A 55 7.62 1.45 1.00
N ASP A 56 7.79 0.18 0.63
CA ASP A 56 7.34 -0.42 -0.62
C ASP A 56 5.93 -1.02 -0.56
N ARG A 57 5.22 -0.79 0.55
CA ARG A 57 3.94 -1.44 0.86
C ARG A 57 2.85 -0.41 1.05
N VAL A 58 1.62 -0.80 0.72
CA VAL A 58 0.41 -0.03 1.04
C VAL A 58 -0.55 -0.92 1.82
N CYS A 59 -1.04 -0.41 2.93
CA CYS A 59 -1.98 -1.10 3.81
C CYS A 59 -3.16 -0.19 4.11
N GLY A 60 -4.31 -0.79 4.40
CA GLY A 60 -5.48 -0.05 4.84
C GLY A 60 -6.71 -0.92 4.87
N GLU A 61 -7.88 -0.30 4.79
CA GLU A 61 -9.15 -1.00 4.80
C GLU A 61 -9.97 -0.69 3.55
N VAL A 62 -10.67 -1.69 3.04
CA VAL A 62 -11.56 -1.58 1.90
C VAL A 62 -12.93 -2.17 2.21
N ASN A 63 -13.97 -1.54 1.70
CA ASN A 63 -15.34 -2.05 1.71
C ASN A 63 -15.91 -1.97 0.29
N ALA A 64 -16.74 -2.93 -0.10
CA ALA A 64 -17.41 -2.94 -1.40
C ALA A 64 -18.75 -3.66 -1.33
N ARG A 65 -19.59 -3.41 -2.32
CA ARG A 65 -20.85 -4.13 -2.48
C ARG A 65 -20.59 -5.60 -2.75
N ASN A 66 -21.33 -6.46 -2.05
CA ASN A 66 -21.40 -7.88 -2.30
C ASN A 66 -22.47 -8.21 -3.36
N SER A 67 -22.62 -9.48 -3.70
CA SER A 67 -23.61 -9.95 -4.69
C SER A 67 -25.07 -9.75 -4.27
N PHE A 68 -25.33 -9.39 -3.00
CA PHE A 68 -26.65 -9.06 -2.48
C PHE A 68 -26.94 -7.55 -2.50
N GLY A 69 -26.03 -6.73 -3.06
CA GLY A 69 -26.18 -5.29 -3.21
C GLY A 69 -25.86 -4.48 -1.95
N GLY A 70 -25.43 -5.14 -0.87
CA GLY A 70 -25.09 -4.50 0.41
C GLY A 70 -23.59 -4.42 0.67
N TYR A 71 -23.21 -3.54 1.59
CA TYR A 71 -21.86 -3.47 2.13
C TYR A 71 -21.76 -4.34 3.38
N ALA A 72 -20.78 -5.24 3.43
CA ALA A 72 -20.59 -6.18 4.55
C ALA A 72 -19.70 -5.63 5.68
N GLY A 73 -19.02 -4.50 5.44
CA GLY A 73 -18.09 -3.88 6.37
C GLY A 73 -16.68 -3.81 5.79
N PHE A 74 -15.86 -2.94 6.41
CA PHE A 74 -14.47 -2.75 6.01
C PHE A 74 -13.60 -3.95 6.37
N GLN A 75 -12.71 -4.30 5.46
CA GLN A 75 -11.80 -5.44 5.55
C GLN A 75 -10.39 -4.96 5.26
N GLN A 76 -9.42 -5.51 5.99
CA GLN A 76 -8.02 -5.13 5.81
C GLN A 76 -7.50 -5.62 4.45
N PHE A 77 -6.70 -4.77 3.81
CA PHE A 77 -5.92 -5.13 2.64
C PHE A 77 -4.45 -4.79 2.82
N TYR A 78 -3.62 -5.49 2.06
CA TYR A 78 -2.19 -5.25 1.96
C TYR A 78 -1.74 -5.41 0.52
N VAL A 79 -0.92 -4.47 0.05
CA VAL A 79 -0.33 -4.49 -1.28
C VAL A 79 1.18 -4.34 -1.18
N LYS A 80 1.91 -5.21 -1.87
CA LYS A 80 3.37 -5.11 -2.06
C LYS A 80 3.70 -5.45 -3.51
N GLY A 81 4.08 -4.44 -4.28
CA GLY A 81 4.27 -4.60 -5.73
C GLY A 81 2.96 -5.02 -6.42
N ASP A 82 2.95 -6.21 -7.02
CA ASP A 82 1.77 -6.78 -7.68
C ASP A 82 0.94 -7.70 -6.77
N GLU A 83 1.44 -8.04 -5.59
CA GLU A 83 0.75 -8.93 -4.65
C GLU A 83 -0.34 -8.15 -3.89
N VAL A 84 -1.58 -8.65 -3.96
CA VAL A 84 -2.73 -8.13 -3.22
C VAL A 84 -3.19 -9.19 -2.22
N LEU A 85 -3.29 -8.82 -0.95
CA LEU A 85 -3.84 -9.66 0.10
C LEU A 85 -5.06 -8.98 0.68
N LEU A 86 -6.19 -9.68 0.63
CA LEU A 86 -7.47 -9.27 1.21
C LEU A 86 -7.83 -10.23 2.35
N ALA A 87 -8.15 -9.69 3.52
CA ALA A 87 -8.44 -10.47 4.73
C ALA A 87 -9.58 -11.50 4.56
N THR A 88 -10.42 -11.36 3.55
CA THR A 88 -11.58 -12.24 3.32
C THR A 88 -11.40 -13.32 2.27
N THR A 89 -10.22 -13.39 1.63
CA THR A 89 -10.00 -14.29 0.49
C THR A 89 -9.29 -15.60 0.85
N GLY A 90 -9.22 -15.96 2.13
CA GLY A 90 -8.62 -17.23 2.54
C GLY A 90 -9.02 -17.64 3.95
N ASN A 91 -9.88 -18.65 4.06
CA ASN A 91 -10.21 -19.33 5.32
C ASN A 91 -9.07 -20.27 5.77
N ASP A 92 -7.81 -19.79 5.74
CA ASP A 92 -6.65 -20.53 6.20
C ASP A 92 -6.02 -19.81 7.41
N PRO A 93 -6.31 -20.28 8.65
CA PRO A 93 -5.84 -19.64 9.87
C PRO A 93 -4.31 -19.62 10.01
N ASP A 94 -3.57 -20.54 9.38
CA ASP A 94 -2.10 -20.56 9.40
C ASP A 94 -1.50 -19.57 8.39
N ALA A 95 -2.17 -19.38 7.26
CA ALA A 95 -1.83 -18.31 6.33
C ALA A 95 -2.09 -16.93 6.96
N MET A 96 -3.11 -16.80 7.82
CA MET A 96 -3.36 -15.58 8.61
C MET A 96 -2.27 -15.33 9.69
N LEU A 97 -1.69 -16.38 10.27
CA LEU A 97 -0.64 -16.27 11.28
C LEU A 97 0.73 -15.88 10.69
N GLN A 98 1.10 -16.41 9.51
CA GLN A 98 2.30 -15.96 8.79
C GLN A 98 2.10 -14.55 8.17
N ARG A 99 0.86 -14.18 7.81
CA ARG A 99 0.45 -12.81 7.42
C ARG A 99 0.55 -11.79 8.57
N ALA A 100 0.46 -12.22 9.83
CA ALA A 100 0.58 -11.35 11.00
C ALA A 100 2.00 -10.80 11.23
N ARG A 101 3.06 -11.50 10.80
CA ARG A 101 4.45 -11.01 10.93
C ARG A 101 4.84 -9.99 9.86
N VAL A 102 4.23 -10.05 8.68
CA VAL A 102 4.45 -9.05 7.60
C VAL A 102 3.82 -7.69 7.97
N SER A 103 2.85 -7.70 8.89
CA SER A 103 2.18 -6.52 9.47
C SER A 103 3.08 -5.65 10.37
N SER A 104 4.22 -6.17 10.81
CA SER A 104 5.06 -5.53 11.84
C SER A 104 5.61 -4.14 11.50
N ARG A 105 5.54 -3.63 10.25
CA ARG A 105 5.83 -2.21 9.95
C ARG A 105 4.64 -1.39 9.47
N CYS A 106 3.61 -2.00 8.91
CA CYS A 106 2.35 -1.32 8.58
C CYS A 106 1.48 -1.06 9.83
N ILE A 107 1.78 -1.71 10.95
CA ILE A 107 1.10 -1.54 12.25
C ILE A 107 1.93 -0.72 13.25
N GLU A 108 3.27 -0.75 13.19
CA GLU A 108 4.14 -0.12 14.19
C GLU A 108 4.08 1.43 14.20
N HIS A 109 3.57 2.06 13.13
CA HIS A 109 3.33 3.51 13.12
C HIS A 109 1.94 3.91 13.65
N LEU A 110 1.01 2.96 13.81
CA LEU A 110 -0.37 3.18 14.24
C LEU A 110 -0.66 2.70 15.68
N MET A 111 0.32 2.12 16.39
CA MET A 111 0.22 1.73 17.80
C MET A 111 1.51 2.08 18.55
N PRO A 112 1.56 3.18 19.33
CA PRO A 112 2.79 3.60 20.03
C PRO A 112 3.14 2.81 21.31
N ASP A 113 2.37 1.79 21.73
CA ASP A 113 2.52 1.18 23.06
C ASP A 113 2.72 -0.35 23.05
N ALA A 114 3.72 -0.86 22.32
CA ALA A 114 4.20 -2.23 22.52
C ALA A 114 5.50 -2.22 23.34
N ASP A 115 5.32 -2.21 24.66
CA ASP A 115 6.35 -2.22 25.68
C ASP A 115 7.34 -3.41 25.50
N PRO A 116 8.67 -3.16 25.39
CA PRO A 116 9.66 -4.23 25.28
C PRO A 116 9.77 -5.11 26.54
N GLU A 117 9.22 -4.69 27.69
CA GLU A 117 9.30 -5.43 28.96
C GLU A 117 8.40 -6.69 29.04
N ALA A 118 7.31 -6.77 28.27
CA ALA A 118 6.39 -7.92 28.35
C ALA A 118 6.96 -9.22 27.74
N THR A 119 8.03 -9.15 26.94
CA THR A 119 8.65 -10.33 26.30
C THR A 119 9.67 -11.05 27.19
N ALA A 120 10.11 -10.45 28.30
CA ALA A 120 11.07 -11.07 29.23
C ALA A 120 10.41 -12.00 30.27
N ALA A 121 9.09 -11.92 30.47
CA ALA A 121 8.39 -12.63 31.55
C ALA A 121 7.94 -14.08 31.22
N LEU A 122 8.17 -14.56 29.99
CA LEU A 122 7.86 -15.94 29.57
C LEU A 122 9.11 -16.80 29.34
N ALA A 123 10.28 -16.28 29.72
CA ALA A 123 11.57 -16.97 29.57
C ALA A 123 12.13 -17.54 30.90
N ASN A 124 11.32 -17.61 31.97
CA ASN A 124 11.67 -18.31 33.20
C ASN A 124 10.54 -19.25 33.65
#